data_AF-A0A8H5DI88-F1
#
_entry.id   AF-A0A8H5DI88-F1
#
_cell.length_a   1.000
_cell.length_b   1.000
_cell.length_c   1.000
_cell.angle_alpha   90.00
_cell.angle_beta   90.00
_cell.angle_gamma   90.00
#
_symmetry.space_group_name_H-M   'P 1'
#
loop_
_entity.id
_entity.type
_entity.pdbx_description
1 polymer ?
#
loop_
_entity_poly.entity_id
_entity_poly.type
_entity_poly.pdbx_seq_one_letter_code
_entity_poly.pdbx_strand_id
1 'polypeptide(L)'
;MGGGGKVPPILTPLLDKSYPKHVWSPAGGWYAQPANWRANTLIAGVVMAGIVAVTWKFSAERETWAHRPEPGQWYASRRWSKQLKQWDAEDRENATKNE
;
A
#
# COMPACT_ATOMS: atom_id res chain seq x y z
N MET A 1 -18.73 -17.33 0.97
CA MET A 1 -19.57 -18.46 0.50
C MET A 1 -19.02 -18.95 -0.84
N GLY A 2 -18.86 -20.26 -1.01
CA GLY A 2 -18.52 -20.89 -2.30
C GLY A 2 -17.06 -21.33 -2.41
N GLY A 3 -16.80 -22.60 -2.12
CA GLY A 3 -15.48 -23.24 -2.21
C GLY A 3 -15.38 -24.51 -1.38
N GLY A 4 -16.46 -25.29 -1.28
CA GLY A 4 -16.36 -26.63 -0.68
C GLY A 4 -15.68 -27.55 -1.67
N GLY A 5 -14.43 -27.92 -1.41
CA GLY A 5 -13.73 -28.95 -2.17
C GLY A 5 -14.61 -30.19 -2.28
N LYS A 6 -14.68 -30.78 -3.48
CA LYS A 6 -15.53 -31.96 -3.75
C LYS A 6 -15.06 -33.12 -2.87
N VAL A 7 -15.80 -33.38 -1.80
CA VAL A 7 -15.56 -34.53 -0.92
C VAL A 7 -16.01 -35.78 -1.65
N PRO A 8 -15.22 -36.88 -1.67
CA PRO A 8 -15.65 -38.11 -2.30
C PRO A 8 -16.91 -38.68 -1.62
N PRO A 9 -17.87 -39.24 -2.39
CA PRO A 9 -19.20 -39.65 -1.92
C PRO A 9 -19.20 -40.81 -0.89
N ILE A 10 -18.03 -41.38 -0.59
CA ILE A 10 -17.85 -42.41 0.45
C ILE A 10 -17.63 -41.78 1.85
N LEU A 11 -17.22 -40.50 1.92
CA LEU A 11 -16.91 -39.81 3.18
C LEU A 11 -18.01 -38.82 3.62
N THR A 12 -19.07 -38.67 2.83
CA THR A 12 -20.19 -37.75 3.07
C THR A 12 -20.93 -37.95 4.40
N PRO A 13 -21.23 -39.17 4.89
CA PRO A 13 -22.03 -39.31 6.12
C PRO A 13 -21.25 -39.04 7.41
N LEU A 14 -19.91 -39.04 7.38
CA LEU A 14 -19.06 -38.77 8.56
C LEU A 14 -18.50 -37.35 8.60
N LEU A 15 -18.52 -36.64 7.45
CA LEU A 15 -18.03 -35.27 7.31
C LEU A 15 -19.16 -34.23 7.23
N ASP A 16 -20.41 -34.62 7.48
CA ASP A 16 -21.55 -33.69 7.60
C ASP A 16 -21.63 -33.06 8.99
N LYS A 17 -20.48 -32.74 9.61
CA LYS A 17 -20.42 -31.69 10.63
C LYS A 17 -20.15 -30.39 9.90
N SER A 18 -21.10 -30.05 9.03
CA SER A 18 -21.04 -28.94 8.10
C SER A 18 -20.85 -27.63 8.85
N TYR A 19 -19.73 -26.95 8.60
CA TYR A 19 -19.51 -25.58 9.08
C TYR A 19 -20.74 -24.71 8.77
N PRO A 20 -21.21 -23.88 9.70
CA PRO A 20 -22.44 -23.11 9.53
C PRO A 20 -22.31 -22.17 8.33
N LYS A 21 -23.03 -22.48 7.25
CA LYS A 21 -22.87 -21.83 5.94
C LYS A 21 -23.44 -20.42 5.88
N HIS A 22 -24.41 -20.13 6.75
CA HIS A 22 -25.14 -18.87 6.81
C HIS A 22 -24.59 -17.88 7.85
N VAL A 23 -23.48 -18.24 8.51
CA VAL A 23 -22.79 -17.32 9.41
C VAL A 23 -21.87 -16.42 8.59
N TRP A 24 -22.05 -15.12 8.76
CA TRP A 24 -21.21 -14.10 8.13
C TRP A 24 -20.44 -13.34 9.20
N SER A 25 -19.18 -13.04 8.90
CA SER A 25 -18.32 -12.18 9.69
C SER A 25 -17.54 -11.27 8.75
N PRO A 26 -17.27 -10.01 9.12
CA PRO A 26 -16.57 -9.05 8.27
C PRO A 26 -15.14 -9.49 7.89
N ALA A 27 -14.47 -10.26 8.76
CA ALA A 27 -13.14 -10.81 8.49
C ALA A 27 -13.17 -12.09 7.63
N GLY A 28 -14.37 -12.60 7.29
CA GLY A 28 -14.57 -13.91 6.69
C GLY A 28 -14.97 -14.98 7.72
N GLY A 29 -15.06 -16.22 7.26
CA GLY A 29 -15.40 -17.38 8.08
C GLY A 29 -14.35 -18.48 7.97
N TRP A 30 -14.70 -19.70 8.35
CA TRP A 30 -13.81 -20.85 8.27
C TRP A 30 -13.39 -21.14 6.82
N TYR A 31 -12.09 -21.10 6.58
CA TYR A 31 -11.45 -21.38 5.28
C TYR A 31 -12.08 -20.60 4.11
N ALA A 32 -12.22 -19.29 4.26
CA ALA A 32 -12.79 -18.42 3.23
C ALA A 32 -11.93 -18.42 1.95
N GLN A 33 -12.46 -18.98 0.87
CA GLN A 33 -11.86 -18.98 -0.48
C GLN A 33 -12.85 -18.39 -1.49
N PRO A 34 -13.06 -17.06 -1.50
CA PRO A 34 -13.98 -16.46 -2.45
C PRO A 34 -13.43 -16.58 -3.87
N ALA A 35 -14.30 -16.90 -4.83
CA ALA A 35 -13.91 -17.09 -6.23
C ALA A 35 -13.14 -15.89 -6.83
N ASN A 36 -13.46 -14.67 -6.37
CA ASN A 36 -12.90 -13.42 -6.88
C ASN A 36 -11.79 -12.82 -5.99
N TRP A 37 -11.12 -13.62 -5.16
CA TRP A 37 -10.12 -13.11 -4.20
C TRP A 37 -9.05 -12.21 -4.87
N ARG A 38 -8.60 -12.57 -6.07
CA ARG A 38 -7.56 -11.81 -6.81
C ARG A 38 -8.00 -10.39 -7.14
N ALA A 39 -9.21 -10.25 -7.70
CA ALA A 39 -9.75 -8.95 -8.07
C ALA A 39 -9.99 -8.08 -6.82
N ASN A 40 -10.53 -8.68 -5.75
CA ASN A 40 -10.79 -7.96 -4.50
C ASN A 40 -9.49 -7.46 -3.85
N THR A 41 -8.44 -8.29 -3.82
CA THR A 41 -7.11 -7.87 -3.32
C THR A 41 -6.48 -6.80 -4.19
N LEU A 42 -6.65 -6.87 -5.52
CA LEU A 42 -6.16 -5.83 -6.42
C LEU A 42 -6.84 -4.49 -6.15
N ILE A 43 -8.17 -4.47 -6.00
CA ILE A 43 -8.93 -3.25 -5.68
C ILE A 43 -8.47 -2.68 -4.34
N ALA A 44 -8.33 -3.52 -3.31
CA ALA A 44 -7.83 -3.08 -2.01
C ALA A 44 -6.42 -2.48 -2.11
N GLY A 45 -5.53 -3.12 -2.87
CA GLY A 45 -4.17 -2.62 -3.12
C GLY A 45 -4.16 -1.25 -3.84
N VAL A 46 -5.00 -1.07 -4.86
CA VAL A 46 -5.11 0.19 -5.60
C VAL A 46 -5.63 1.31 -4.69
N VAL A 47 -6.65 1.05 -3.88
CA VAL A 47 -7.18 2.03 -2.94
C VAL A 47 -6.12 2.44 -1.92
N MET A 48 -5.42 1.48 -1.33
CA MET A 48 -4.32 1.75 -0.39
C MET A 48 -3.21 2.57 -1.03
N ALA A 49 -2.78 2.21 -2.25
CA ALA A 49 -1.76 2.95 -2.98
C ALA A 49 -2.21 4.38 -3.29
N GLY A 50 -3.48 4.59 -3.65
CA GLY A 50 -4.06 5.91 -3.87
C GLY A 50 -4.02 6.79 -2.62
N ILE A 51 -4.42 6.25 -1.46
CA ILE A 51 -4.37 6.96 -0.18
C ILE A 51 -2.93 7.35 0.17
N VAL A 52 -1.98 6.42 0.03
CA VAL A 52 -0.56 6.67 0.30
C VAL A 52 -0.03 7.75 -0.63
N ALA A 53 -0.33 7.70 -1.93
CA ALA A 53 0.16 8.69 -2.90
C ALA A 53 -0.34 10.11 -2.60
N VAL A 54 -1.63 10.26 -2.27
CA VAL A 54 -2.21 11.56 -1.92
C VAL A 54 -1.60 12.10 -0.64
N THR A 55 -1.52 11.26 0.40
CA THR A 55 -0.96 11.65 1.70
C THR A 55 0.53 12.00 1.58
N TRP A 56 1.28 11.23 0.80
CA TRP A 56 2.69 11.49 0.51
C TRP A 56 2.88 12.84 -0.16
N LYS A 57 2.15 13.11 -1.24
CA LYS A 57 2.23 14.38 -1.98
C LYS A 57 1.87 15.56 -1.08
N PHE A 58 0.79 15.42 -0.30
CA PHE A 58 0.35 16.43 0.66
C PHE A 58 1.43 16.75 1.71
N SER A 59 2.08 15.71 2.23
CA SER A 59 3.17 15.82 3.21
C SER A 59 4.41 16.49 2.60
N ALA A 60 4.87 16.00 1.45
CA ALA A 60 6.09 16.48 0.78
C ALA A 60 6.01 17.97 0.35
N GLU A 61 4.80 18.49 0.12
CA GLU A 61 4.58 19.91 -0.18
C GLU A 61 4.58 20.82 1.05
N ARG A 62 4.26 20.28 2.22
CA ARG A 62 4.18 21.01 3.50
C ARG A 62 5.42 20.85 4.36
N GLU A 63 6.32 19.95 3.99
CA GLU A 63 7.55 19.72 4.71
C GLU A 63 8.44 20.97 4.66
N THR A 64 8.67 21.55 5.83
CA THR A 64 9.56 22.70 6.03
C THR A 64 10.76 22.31 6.87
N TRP A 65 11.95 22.70 6.42
CA TRP A 65 13.24 22.44 7.03
C TRP A 65 13.74 23.70 7.72
N ALA A 66 14.18 23.55 8.98
CA ALA A 66 14.66 24.66 9.80
C ALA A 66 15.98 25.25 9.28
N HIS A 67 16.84 24.43 8.69
CA HIS A 67 18.12 24.86 8.13
C HIS A 67 18.42 24.09 6.84
N ARG A 68 19.27 24.69 6.00
CA ARG A 68 19.76 24.06 4.78
C ARG A 68 20.77 22.96 5.16
N PRO A 69 20.60 21.72 4.66
CA PRO A 69 21.53 20.64 4.92
C PRO A 69 22.89 20.88 4.24
N GLU A 70 23.95 20.33 4.83
CA GLU A 70 25.29 20.43 4.26
C GLU A 70 25.40 19.72 2.89
N PRO A 71 26.21 20.26 1.96
CA PRO A 71 26.51 19.60 0.70
C PRO A 71 27.10 18.21 0.94
N GLY A 72 26.58 17.18 0.24
CA GLY A 72 27.06 15.80 0.34
C GLY A 72 26.33 14.89 1.33
N GLN A 73 25.48 15.42 2.21
CA GLN A 73 24.68 14.61 3.14
C GLN A 73 23.52 13.90 2.43
N TRP A 74 23.31 12.60 2.68
CA TRP A 74 22.21 11.85 2.07
C TRP A 74 20.98 11.78 2.98
N TYR A 75 19.81 12.08 2.40
CA TYR A 75 18.52 11.97 3.09
C TYR A 75 17.43 11.56 2.10
N ALA A 76 16.52 10.68 2.54
CA ALA A 76 15.51 10.10 1.67
C ALA A 76 14.52 11.16 1.14
N SER A 77 14.20 12.16 1.95
CA SER A 77 13.29 13.28 1.63
C SER A 77 13.77 14.15 0.46
N ARG A 78 15.07 14.19 0.15
CA ARG A 78 15.68 15.01 -0.93
C ARG A 78 15.00 14.85 -2.28
N ARG A 79 14.54 13.63 -2.57
CA ARG A 79 13.91 13.28 -3.85
C ARG A 79 12.48 13.77 -4.01
N TRP A 80 11.82 14.22 -2.93
CA TRP A 80 10.38 14.46 -2.93
C TRP A 80 10.00 15.80 -2.30
N SER A 81 10.68 16.19 -1.23
CA SER A 81 10.36 17.40 -0.47
C SER A 81 10.64 18.65 -1.28
N LYS A 82 9.65 19.55 -1.30
CA LYS A 82 9.68 20.74 -2.15
C LYS A 82 10.86 21.65 -1.86
N GLN A 83 11.10 21.95 -0.57
CA GLN A 83 12.16 22.87 -0.15
C GLN A 83 13.56 22.36 -0.50
N LEU A 84 13.81 21.06 -0.29
CA LEU A 84 15.11 20.45 -0.57
C LEU A 84 15.42 20.44 -2.07
N LYS A 85 14.42 20.18 -2.92
CA LYS A 85 14.56 20.28 -4.38
C LYS A 85 14.89 21.68 -4.86
N GLN A 86 14.30 22.70 -4.23
CA GLN A 86 14.56 24.10 -4.56
C GLN A 86 15.99 24.48 -4.23
N TRP A 87 16.46 24.14 -3.02
CA TRP A 87 17.85 24.32 -2.64
C TRP A 87 18.81 23.58 -3.59
N ASP A 88 18.56 22.31 -3.88
CA ASP A 88 19.41 21.55 -4.81
C ASP A 88 19.41 22.14 -6.25
N ALA A 89 18.39 22.89 -6.65
CA ALA A 89 18.35 23.61 -7.93
C ALA A 89 19.15 24.92 -7.87
N GLU A 90 18.98 25.70 -6.80
CA GLU A 90 19.76 26.91 -6.54
C GLU A 90 21.26 26.61 -6.48
N ASP A 91 21.67 25.53 -5.82
CA ASP A 91 23.09 25.13 -5.73
C ASP A 91 23.68 24.83 -7.11
N ARG A 92 22.89 24.19 -7.99
CA ARG A 92 23.31 23.93 -9.38
C ARG A 92 23.45 25.22 -10.18
N GLU A 93 22.49 26.13 -10.07
CA GLU A 93 22.56 27.42 -10.77
C GLU A 93 23.76 28.26 -10.31
N ASN A 94 24.03 28.30 -9.01
CA ASN A 94 25.18 29.02 -8.45
C ASN A 94 26.50 28.40 -8.90
N ALA A 95 26.59 27.08 -8.96
CA ALA A 95 27.77 26.41 -9.50
C ALA A 95 28.03 26.82 -10.96
N THR A 96 26.98 26.85 -11.80
CA THR A 96 27.13 27.24 -13.21
C THR A 96 27.45 28.73 -13.44
N LYS A 97 27.09 29.61 -12.49
CA LYS A 97 27.40 31.06 -12.58
C LYS A 97 28.83 31.40 -12.15
N ASN A 98 29.43 30.54 -11.33
CA ASN A 98 30.77 30.72 -10.77
C ASN A 98 31.86 30.07 -11.63
N GLU A 99 31.47 29.34 -12.69
CA GLU A 99 32.33 28.77 -13.73
C GLU A 99 32.40 29.72 -14.93
#